data_AF-A0A7V6ANE1-F1
#
_entry.id   AF-A0A7V6ANE1-F1
#
_cell.length_a   1.000
_cell.length_b   1.000
_cell.length_c   1.000
_cell.angle_alpha   90.00
_cell.angle_beta   90.00
_cell.angle_gamma   90.00
#
_symmetry.space_group_name_H-M   'P 1'
#
loop_
_entity.id
_entity.type
_entity.pdbx_description
1 polymer ?
#
loop_
_entity_poly.entity_id
_entity_poly.type
_entity_poly.pdbx_seq_one_letter_code
_entity_poly.pdbx_strand_id
1 'polypeptide(L)'
;MKKWDSVETLIDKGLVEDAFKELSQRPRPLSLDESFYLAYCQATLGHDFEAMNTLLELKESCEEDCVKATISGFLADVLRNNGFINDALSEVKEAITLDPEDELIKALFDEIIDDWWDDNGNYVLLFTLLSVLRNRKKRATKSAT
;
A
#
# COMPACT_ATOMS: atom_id res chain seq x y z
N MET A 1 -18.44 19.16 -31.59
CA MET A 1 -18.09 19.00 -30.16
C MET A 1 -17.14 17.83 -30.08
N LYS A 2 -15.87 18.02 -29.69
CA LYS A 2 -14.96 16.87 -29.50
C LYS A 2 -15.54 16.04 -28.35
N LYS A 3 -15.84 14.77 -28.62
CA LYS A 3 -16.18 13.81 -27.57
C LYS A 3 -14.85 13.47 -26.93
N TRP A 4 -14.60 14.00 -25.74
CA TRP A 4 -13.43 13.62 -24.97
C TRP A 4 -13.59 12.15 -24.57
N ASP A 5 -12.49 11.41 -24.61
CA ASP A 5 -12.47 10.06 -24.05
C ASP A 5 -12.68 10.16 -22.53
N SER A 6 -13.27 9.13 -21.91
CA SER A 6 -13.37 9.12 -20.46
C SER A 6 -11.99 8.99 -19.82
N VAL A 7 -11.84 9.43 -18.57
CA VAL A 7 -10.58 9.30 -17.81
C VAL A 7 -10.12 7.83 -17.75
N GLU A 8 -11.05 6.91 -17.51
CA GLU A 8 -10.83 5.47 -17.57
C GLU A 8 -10.27 5.05 -18.93
N THR A 9 -10.87 5.50 -20.03
CA THR A 9 -10.40 5.21 -21.39
C THR A 9 -9.00 5.78 -21.67
N LEU A 10 -8.64 6.92 -21.09
CA LEU A 10 -7.29 7.47 -21.21
C LEU A 10 -6.28 6.60 -20.46
N ILE A 11 -6.63 6.16 -19.24
CA ILE A 11 -5.81 5.26 -18.42
C ILE A 11 -5.61 3.92 -19.13
N ASP A 12 -6.66 3.32 -19.70
CA ASP A 12 -6.60 2.06 -20.46
C ASP A 12 -5.66 2.14 -21.68
N LYS A 13 -5.51 3.35 -22.25
CA LYS A 13 -4.60 3.63 -23.37
C LYS A 13 -3.17 3.96 -22.90
N GLY A 14 -2.92 3.99 -21.59
CA GLY A 14 -1.64 4.41 -21.00
C GLY A 14 -1.39 5.91 -21.06
N LEU A 15 -2.40 6.73 -21.36
CA LEU A 15 -2.30 8.19 -21.46
C LEU A 15 -2.51 8.86 -20.09
N VAL A 16 -1.71 8.44 -19.11
CA VAL A 16 -1.87 8.83 -17.69
C VAL A 16 -1.68 10.32 -17.48
N GLU A 17 -0.76 10.96 -18.20
CA GLU A 17 -0.52 12.42 -18.12
C GLU A 17 -1.73 13.23 -18.60
N ASP A 18 -2.40 12.77 -19.67
CA ASP A 18 -3.61 13.41 -20.19
C ASP A 18 -4.79 13.22 -19.21
N ALA A 19 -4.94 12.01 -18.65
CA ALA A 19 -5.94 11.71 -17.63
C ALA A 19 -5.73 12.60 -16.38
N PHE A 20 -4.49 12.70 -15.89
CA PHE A 20 -4.13 13.57 -14.77
C PHE A 20 -4.47 15.03 -15.04
N LYS A 21 -4.12 15.53 -16.22
CA LYS A 21 -4.39 16.91 -16.61
C LYS A 21 -5.89 17.19 -16.66
N GLU A 22 -6.68 16.27 -17.19
CA GLU A 22 -8.14 16.41 -17.24
C GLU A 22 -8.74 16.44 -15.83
N LEU A 23 -8.39 15.48 -14.98
CA LEU A 23 -8.85 15.42 -13.58
C LEU A 23 -8.42 16.66 -12.78
N SER A 24 -7.21 17.16 -12.99
CA SER A 24 -6.68 18.34 -12.29
C SER A 24 -7.43 19.64 -12.63
N GLN A 25 -8.13 19.68 -13.77
CA GLN A 25 -8.91 20.84 -14.22
C GLN A 25 -10.38 20.76 -13.79
N ARG A 26 -10.83 19.63 -13.23
CA ARG A 26 -12.21 19.46 -12.79
C ARG A 26 -12.48 20.26 -11.51
N PRO A 27 -13.69 20.82 -11.36
CA PRO A 27 -14.08 21.50 -10.14
C PRO A 27 -14.13 20.52 -8.97
N ARG A 28 -13.75 20.98 -7.78
CA ARG A 28 -13.82 20.19 -6.54
C ARG A 28 -15.21 20.33 -5.88
N PRO A 29 -15.68 19.31 -5.13
CA PRO A 29 -15.04 18.01 -4.91
C PRO A 29 -15.16 17.11 -6.15
N LEU A 30 -14.22 16.17 -6.30
CA LEU A 30 -14.35 15.09 -7.27
C LEU A 30 -15.28 14.00 -6.72
N SER A 31 -15.87 13.20 -7.60
CA SER A 31 -16.54 11.96 -7.23
C SER A 31 -15.54 10.91 -6.70
N LEU A 32 -16.08 9.82 -6.14
CA LEU A 32 -15.28 8.72 -5.59
C LEU A 32 -14.33 8.14 -6.65
N ASP A 33 -14.86 7.77 -7.81
CA ASP A 33 -14.10 7.19 -8.92
C ASP A 33 -13.05 8.17 -9.47
N GLU A 34 -13.43 9.44 -9.64
CA GLU A 34 -12.51 10.47 -10.12
C GLU A 34 -11.36 10.72 -9.13
N SER A 35 -11.64 10.65 -7.83
CA SER A 35 -10.61 10.78 -6.79
C SER A 35 -9.68 9.58 -6.79
N PHE A 36 -10.23 8.38 -6.98
CA PHE A 36 -9.44 7.16 -7.13
C PHE A 36 -8.52 7.23 -8.35
N TYR A 37 -9.05 7.59 -9.52
CA TYR A 37 -8.24 7.77 -10.74
C TYR A 37 -7.21 8.90 -10.61
N LEU A 38 -7.52 9.96 -9.85
CA LEU A 38 -6.56 11.02 -9.57
C LEU A 38 -5.38 10.48 -8.75
N ALA A 39 -5.65 9.73 -7.68
CA ALA A 39 -4.62 9.08 -6.89
C ALA A 39 -3.78 8.11 -7.73
N TYR A 40 -4.43 7.33 -8.59
CA TYR A 40 -3.76 6.43 -9.52
C TYR A 40 -2.78 7.17 -10.44
N CYS A 41 -3.26 8.26 -11.05
CA CYS A 41 -2.42 9.08 -11.91
C CYS A 41 -1.26 9.72 -11.14
N GLN A 42 -1.52 10.22 -9.92
CA GLN A 42 -0.50 10.82 -9.07
C GLN A 42 0.62 9.82 -8.75
N ALA A 43 0.28 8.62 -8.28
CA ALA A 43 1.27 7.58 -7.97
C ALA A 43 2.06 7.17 -9.23
N THR A 44 1.38 6.97 -10.35
CA THR A 44 2.03 6.57 -11.61
C THR A 44 3.02 7.63 -12.14
N LEU A 45 2.75 8.91 -11.85
CA LEU A 45 3.61 10.04 -12.24
C LEU A 45 4.67 10.39 -11.17
N GLY A 46 4.74 9.65 -10.07
CA GLY A 46 5.69 9.87 -8.97
C GLY A 46 5.31 11.00 -8.01
N HIS A 47 4.04 11.43 -8.01
CA HIS A 47 3.46 12.35 -7.03
C HIS A 47 2.92 11.56 -5.83
N ASP A 48 3.79 10.77 -5.19
CA ASP A 48 3.37 9.73 -4.27
C ASP A 48 2.73 10.28 -3.00
N PHE A 49 3.25 11.39 -2.46
CA PHE A 49 2.67 12.03 -1.28
C PHE A 49 1.27 12.60 -1.57
N GLU A 50 1.07 13.17 -2.75
CA GLU A 50 -0.24 13.64 -3.19
C GLU A 50 -1.22 12.47 -3.40
N ALA A 51 -0.74 11.35 -3.93
CA ALA A 51 -1.52 10.13 -4.07
C ALA A 51 -1.96 9.60 -2.69
N MET A 52 -1.02 9.49 -1.73
CA MET A 52 -1.32 9.05 -0.37
C MET A 52 -2.36 9.93 0.31
N ASN A 53 -2.21 11.27 0.23
CA ASN A 53 -3.19 12.19 0.81
C ASN A 53 -4.57 12.03 0.17
N THR A 54 -4.62 11.91 -1.17
CA THR A 54 -5.88 11.72 -1.89
C THR A 54 -6.56 10.41 -1.48
N LEU A 55 -5.80 9.32 -1.32
CA LEU A 55 -6.32 8.02 -0.90
C LEU A 55 -6.81 8.04 0.56
N LEU A 56 -6.11 8.72 1.46
CA LEU A 56 -6.54 8.89 2.85
C LEU A 56 -7.88 9.63 2.94
N GLU A 57 -8.01 10.78 2.26
CA GLU A 57 -9.26 11.54 2.20
C GLU A 57 -10.40 10.71 1.57
N LEU A 58 -10.08 9.93 0.54
CA LEU A 58 -11.04 9.06 -0.13
C LEU A 58 -11.51 7.93 0.80
N LYS A 59 -10.59 7.31 1.53
CA LYS A 59 -10.89 6.25 2.51
C LYS A 59 -11.79 6.76 3.64
N GLU A 60 -11.51 7.95 4.16
CA GLU A 60 -12.30 8.57 5.23
C GLU A 60 -13.73 8.92 4.81
N SER A 61 -13.92 9.29 3.53
CA SER A 61 -15.22 9.68 2.98
C SER A 61 -16.03 8.50 2.40
N CYS A 62 -15.38 7.37 2.14
CA CYS A 62 -16.05 6.18 1.66
C CYS A 62 -16.87 5.52 2.78
N GLU A 63 -18.02 4.93 2.46
CA GLU A 63 -18.82 4.15 3.41
C GLU A 63 -18.80 2.65 3.09
N GLU A 64 -18.53 2.27 1.85
CA GLU A 64 -18.61 0.89 1.38
C GLU A 64 -17.32 0.10 1.68
N ASP A 65 -17.44 -0.99 2.44
CA ASP A 65 -16.29 -1.77 2.89
C ASP A 65 -15.47 -2.37 1.73
N CYS A 66 -16.10 -2.85 0.66
CA CYS A 66 -15.39 -3.38 -0.51
C CYS A 66 -14.57 -2.30 -1.23
N VAL A 67 -15.08 -1.08 -1.31
CA VAL A 67 -14.36 0.04 -1.91
C VAL A 67 -13.26 0.52 -0.99
N LYS A 68 -13.51 0.59 0.33
CA LYS A 68 -12.46 0.86 1.33
C LYS A 68 -11.32 -0.16 1.27
N ALA A 69 -11.64 -1.45 1.10
CA ALA A 69 -10.65 -2.50 0.95
C ALA A 69 -9.74 -2.21 -0.25
N THR A 70 -10.33 -1.84 -1.38
CA THR A 70 -9.60 -1.45 -2.60
C THR A 70 -8.72 -0.22 -2.36
N ILE A 71 -9.25 0.82 -1.71
CA ILE A 71 -8.51 2.05 -1.41
C ILE A 71 -7.35 1.77 -0.45
N SER A 72 -7.56 1.00 0.61
CA SER A 72 -6.51 0.60 1.57
C SER A 72 -5.44 -0.27 0.92
N GLY A 73 -5.83 -1.20 0.05
CA GLY A 73 -4.88 -1.99 -0.74
C GLY A 73 -4.01 -1.09 -1.62
N PHE A 74 -4.61 -0.12 -2.31
CA PHE A 74 -3.84 0.80 -3.15
C PHE A 74 -2.95 1.75 -2.33
N LEU A 75 -3.43 2.26 -1.20
CA LEU A 75 -2.62 3.05 -0.27
C LEU A 75 -1.42 2.25 0.26
N ALA A 76 -1.63 0.96 0.58
CA ALA A 76 -0.56 0.08 1.02
C ALA A 76 0.53 -0.09 -0.05
N ASP A 77 0.16 -0.26 -1.32
CA ASP A 77 1.11 -0.35 -2.43
C ASP A 77 1.91 0.95 -2.61
N VAL A 78 1.25 2.11 -2.58
CA VAL A 78 1.93 3.42 -2.67
C VAL A 78 2.91 3.63 -1.50
N LEU A 79 2.51 3.27 -0.27
CA LEU A 79 3.36 3.32 0.92
C LEU A 79 4.57 2.38 0.81
N ARG A 80 4.35 1.16 0.35
CA ARG A 80 5.39 0.15 0.11
C ARG A 80 6.43 0.66 -0.88
N ASN A 81 5.99 1.17 -2.03
CA ASN A 81 6.88 1.72 -3.07
C ASN A 81 7.72 2.91 -2.58
N ASN A 82 7.30 3.56 -1.50
CA ASN A 82 8.01 4.66 -0.85
C ASN A 82 8.84 4.22 0.38
N GLY A 83 8.92 2.92 0.66
CA GLY A 83 9.69 2.37 1.79
C GLY A 83 9.01 2.54 3.16
N PHE A 84 7.75 2.98 3.21
CA PHE A 84 6.97 3.06 4.44
C PHE A 84 6.37 1.69 4.79
N ILE A 85 7.22 0.67 4.91
CA ILE A 85 6.81 -0.75 4.97
C ILE A 85 5.88 -1.05 6.16
N ASN A 86 6.10 -0.44 7.33
CA ASN A 86 5.23 -0.65 8.49
C ASN A 86 3.82 -0.07 8.30
N ASP A 87 3.72 1.09 7.66
CA ASP A 87 2.44 1.72 7.37
C ASP A 87 1.71 0.95 6.26
N ALA A 88 2.44 0.50 5.24
CA ALA A 88 1.92 -0.40 4.22
C ALA A 88 1.34 -1.69 4.83
N LEU A 89 2.05 -2.30 5.77
CA LEU A 89 1.58 -3.48 6.52
C LEU A 89 0.30 -3.21 7.32
N SER A 90 0.11 -1.99 7.82
CA SER A 90 -1.11 -1.61 8.53
C SER A 90 -2.30 -1.54 7.57
N GLU A 91 -2.12 -0.84 6.45
CA GLU A 91 -3.17 -0.63 5.45
C GLU A 91 -3.59 -1.92 4.75
N VAL A 92 -2.64 -2.78 4.35
CA VAL A 92 -2.99 -4.06 3.72
C VAL A 92 -3.73 -5.01 4.67
N LYS A 93 -3.47 -4.93 5.99
CA LYS A 93 -4.22 -5.72 6.98
C LYS A 93 -5.65 -5.24 7.13
N GLU A 94 -5.86 -3.93 7.08
CA GLU A 94 -7.20 -3.36 7.05
C GLU A 94 -7.93 -3.81 5.78
N ALA A 95 -7.26 -3.75 4.62
CA ALA A 95 -7.79 -4.23 3.35
C ALA A 95 -8.21 -5.72 3.42
N ILE A 96 -7.36 -6.61 3.95
CA ILE A 96 -7.70 -8.03 4.17
C ILE A 96 -8.88 -8.21 5.13
N THR A 97 -9.00 -7.34 6.14
CA THR A 97 -10.10 -7.44 7.11
C THR A 97 -11.44 -7.10 6.47
N LEU A 98 -11.44 -6.13 5.55
CA LEU A 98 -12.62 -5.66 4.83
C LEU A 98 -13.00 -6.60 3.67
N ASP A 99 -12.02 -7.11 2.94
CA ASP A 99 -12.21 -8.13 1.90
C ASP A 99 -11.18 -9.26 2.02
N PRO A 100 -11.49 -10.32 2.78
CA PRO A 100 -10.57 -11.42 3.02
C PRO A 100 -10.45 -12.38 1.84
N GLU A 101 -11.26 -12.26 0.80
CA GLU A 101 -11.24 -13.18 -0.35
C GLU A 101 -10.52 -12.60 -1.57
N ASP A 102 -10.25 -11.30 -1.59
CA ASP A 102 -9.48 -10.65 -2.66
C ASP A 102 -8.05 -11.23 -2.76
N GLU A 103 -7.79 -11.92 -3.87
CA GLU A 103 -6.50 -12.54 -4.17
C GLU A 103 -5.40 -11.52 -4.44
N LEU A 104 -5.74 -10.33 -4.96
CA LEU A 104 -4.77 -9.26 -5.22
C LEU A 104 -4.28 -8.65 -3.91
N ILE A 105 -5.17 -8.44 -2.95
CA ILE A 105 -4.80 -7.94 -1.62
C ILE A 105 -3.90 -8.95 -0.89
N LYS A 106 -4.19 -10.25 -1.00
CA LYS A 106 -3.33 -11.31 -0.44
C LYS A 106 -1.93 -11.31 -1.07
N ALA A 107 -1.86 -11.21 -2.40
CA ALA A 107 -0.59 -11.14 -3.10
C ALA A 107 0.22 -9.90 -2.67
N LEU A 108 -0.43 -8.73 -2.55
CA LEU A 108 0.21 -7.51 -2.06
C LEU A 108 0.72 -7.68 -0.62
N PHE A 109 -0.02 -8.35 0.25
CA PHE A 109 0.46 -8.64 1.61
C PHE A 109 1.72 -9.49 1.59
N ASP A 110 1.77 -10.54 0.77
CA ASP A 110 2.96 -11.38 0.63
C ASP A 110 4.15 -10.57 0.13
N GLU A 111 3.98 -9.70 -0.87
CA GLU A 111 5.04 -8.80 -1.36
C GLU A 111 5.55 -7.84 -0.27
N ILE A 112 4.65 -7.22 0.50
CA ILE A 112 5.04 -6.31 1.59
C ILE A 112 5.81 -7.09 2.69
N ILE A 113 5.41 -8.33 2.97
CA ILE A 113 6.10 -9.19 3.95
C ILE A 113 7.50 -9.54 3.47
N ASP A 114 7.67 -9.86 2.19
CA ASP A 114 8.99 -10.14 1.61
C ASP A 114 9.91 -8.91 1.71
N ASP A 115 9.41 -7.71 1.35
CA ASP A 115 10.18 -6.46 1.52
C ASP A 115 10.54 -6.20 2.99
N TRP A 116 9.62 -6.48 3.92
CA TRP A 116 9.89 -6.36 5.34
C TRP A 116 11.00 -7.31 5.80
N TRP A 117 11.03 -8.54 5.27
CA TRP A 117 12.09 -9.51 5.55
C TRP A 117 13.43 -9.11 4.94
N ASP A 118 13.45 -8.49 3.77
CA ASP A 118 14.70 -8.01 3.17
C ASP A 118 15.31 -6.86 3.99
N ASP A 119 14.47 -5.96 4.50
CA ASP A 119 14.93 -4.86 5.38
C ASP A 119 15.31 -5.32 6.78
N ASN A 120 14.63 -6.33 7.34
CA ASN A 120 14.74 -6.72 8.75
C ASN A 120 15.34 -8.11 9.02
N GLY A 121 15.54 -8.93 8.00
CA GLY A 121 15.87 -10.36 8.13
C GLY A 121 17.20 -10.59 8.85
N ASN A 122 18.18 -9.70 8.65
CA ASN A 122 19.45 -9.73 9.37
C ASN A 122 19.28 -9.49 10.88
N TYR A 123 18.34 -8.62 11.29
CA TYR A 123 18.07 -8.36 12.71
C TYR A 123 17.35 -9.53 13.38
N VAL A 124 16.42 -10.19 12.68
CA VAL A 124 15.73 -11.39 13.18
C VAL A 124 16.71 -12.56 13.35
N LEU A 125 17.59 -12.78 12.37
CA LEU A 125 18.64 -13.80 12.44
C LEU A 125 19.65 -13.50 13.55
N LEU A 126 20.06 -12.24 13.71
CA LEU A 126 20.96 -11.83 14.79
C LEU A 126 20.32 -12.03 16.16
N PHE A 127 19.05 -11.64 16.34
CA PHE A 127 18.34 -11.79 17.60
C PHE A 127 18.13 -13.26 17.99
N THR A 128 17.78 -14.11 17.02
CA THR A 128 17.64 -15.56 17.24
C THR A 128 18.98 -16.19 17.59
N LEU A 129 20.07 -15.84 16.90
CA LEU A 129 21.42 -16.31 17.20
C LEU A 129 21.85 -15.90 18.63
N LEU A 130 21.66 -14.63 19.00
CA LEU A 130 21.97 -14.11 20.34
C LEU A 130 21.15 -14.83 21.42
N SER A 131 19.88 -15.12 21.15
CA SER A 131 19.00 -15.86 22.06
C SER A 131 19.47 -17.31 22.26
N VAL A 132 19.87 -18.00 21.19
CA VAL A 132 20.46 -19.34 21.24
C VAL A 132 21.77 -19.34 22.03
N LEU A 133 22.67 -18.39 21.75
CA LEU A 133 23.95 -18.26 22.46
C LEU A 133 23.74 -17.99 23.97
N ARG A 134 22.81 -17.11 24.32
CA ARG A 134 22.44 -16.82 25.71
C ARG A 134 21.91 -18.08 26.41
N ASN A 135 21.08 -18.86 25.74
CA ASN A 135 20.55 -20.12 26.29
C ASN A 135 21.62 -21.19 26.46
N ARG A 136 22.60 -21.30 25.53
CA ARG A 136 23.75 -22.20 25.68
C ARG A 136 24.61 -21.83 26.88
N LYS A 137 24.92 -20.55 27.08
CA LYS A 137 25.69 -20.06 28.24
C LYS A 137 25.01 -20.41 29.56
N LYS A 138 23.69 -20.20 29.68
CA LYS A 138 22.91 -20.56 30.89
C LYS A 138 22.95 -22.06 31.20
N ARG A 139 22.94 -22.93 30.18
CA ARG A 139 23.02 -24.38 30.38
C ARG A 139 24.41 -24.80 30.83
N ALA A 140 25.47 -24.26 30.21
CA ALA A 140 26.85 -24.54 30.59
C ALA A 140 27.16 -24.18 32.05
N THR A 141 26.61 -23.06 32.55
CA THR A 141 26.79 -22.64 33.95
C THR A 141 26.00 -23.48 34.96
N LYS A 142 24.89 -24.12 34.54
CA LYS A 142 24.09 -25.02 35.41
C LYS A 142 24.63 -26.43 35.48
N SER A 143 25.36 -26.89 34.47
CA SER A 143 25.99 -28.23 34.45
C SER A 143 27.33 -28.28 35.18
N ALA A 144 27.86 -27.15 35.64
CA ALA A 144 29.14 -27.02 36.33
C ALA A 144 29.03 -26.82 37.85
N THR A 145 27.81 -26.90 38.39
CA THR A 145 27.45 -26.83 39.83
C THR A 145 26.75 -28.11 40.25
#